data_AF-A0ABD5G9X0-F1
#
_entry.id   AF-A0ABD5G9X0-F1
#
_cell.length_a   1.000
_cell.length_b   1.000
_cell.length_c   1.000
_cell.angle_alpha   90.00
_cell.angle_beta   90.00
_cell.angle_gamma   90.00
#
_symmetry.space_group_name_H-M   'P 1'
#
loop_
_entity.id
_entity.type
_entity.pdbx_description
1 polymer ?
#
loop_
_entity_poly.entity_id
_entity_poly.type
_entity_poly.pdbx_seq_one_letter_code
_entity_poly.pdbx_strand_id
1 'polypeptide(L)'
;MYKFITTSIFSILATHAIAKTCTYDFNQDTICDSYTITPLEEHDGKNLLKISLGNGKEISGVFDMISAGIAPGYFPGEIVIPLDFYSPKAIEQRTYTFRWHNQLDNWILIKESSWDEPYRDETYALKQVPIPKEKKFPTNFHVQRIQCCVLLSDFKEKAPTYQAQGKQQQAAAIDEDIALLKKALTLEKKDSLFYKTASKTDEDNRKPIPPDFVYELSTALKTQNVELLNNYAFYMQEAGNTVLSTMLLEKIHQKFPDRIVTKINLADGYWELDMKDTACHFYHEYIEDMENTGRSEKIPLRAKRRADCKTK
;
A
#
# COMPACT_ATOMS: atom_id res chain seq x y z
N MET A 1 72.85 29.03 -24.81
CA MET A 1 71.42 29.43 -24.90
C MET A 1 70.57 28.20 -25.19
N TYR A 2 70.19 27.45 -24.16
CA TYR A 2 69.28 26.31 -24.28
C TYR A 2 67.88 26.76 -23.80
N LYS A 3 66.90 26.74 -24.70
CA LYS A 3 65.49 27.03 -24.39
C LYS A 3 64.87 25.80 -23.72
N PHE A 4 64.48 25.94 -22.46
CA PHE A 4 63.60 24.98 -21.78
C PHE A 4 62.17 25.15 -22.30
N ILE A 5 61.59 24.06 -22.78
CA ILE A 5 60.16 23.94 -23.09
C ILE A 5 59.48 23.38 -21.83
N THR A 6 58.71 24.21 -21.14
CA THR A 6 57.83 23.79 -20.05
C THR A 6 56.50 23.34 -20.63
N THR A 7 56.27 22.03 -20.68
CA THR A 7 54.95 21.43 -20.91
C THR A 7 54.15 21.43 -19.61
N SER A 8 53.14 22.30 -19.54
CA SER A 8 52.12 22.29 -18.48
C SER A 8 51.17 21.11 -18.70
N ILE A 9 51.18 20.16 -17.78
CA ILE A 9 50.20 19.07 -17.70
C ILE A 9 48.94 19.65 -17.05
N PHE A 10 47.86 19.80 -17.82
CA PHE A 10 46.55 20.19 -17.34
C PHE A 10 45.84 18.93 -16.80
N SER A 11 45.89 18.73 -15.49
CA SER A 11 45.14 17.67 -14.81
C SER A 11 43.66 18.06 -14.76
N ILE A 12 42.84 17.48 -15.64
CA ILE A 12 41.39 17.60 -15.60
C ILE A 12 40.89 16.76 -14.42
N LEU A 13 40.60 17.41 -13.30
CA LEU A 13 39.81 16.84 -12.20
C LEU A 13 38.37 16.64 -12.70
N ALA A 14 38.07 15.43 -13.18
CA ALA A 14 36.70 15.01 -13.44
C ALA A 14 35.98 14.83 -12.08
N THR A 15 35.33 15.89 -11.62
CA THR A 15 34.37 15.81 -10.51
C THR A 15 33.20 14.93 -10.97
N HIS A 16 33.19 13.68 -10.52
CA HIS A 16 32.01 12.84 -10.62
C HIS A 16 30.95 13.44 -9.70
N ALA A 17 30.04 14.21 -10.28
CA ALA A 17 28.81 14.56 -9.60
C ALA A 17 28.06 13.25 -9.33
N ILE A 18 28.07 12.80 -8.08
CA ILE A 18 27.21 11.71 -7.62
C ILE A 18 25.79 12.22 -7.89
N ALA A 19 25.10 11.62 -8.87
CA ALA A 19 23.72 11.94 -9.15
C ALA A 19 22.93 11.76 -7.85
N LYS A 20 22.39 12.85 -7.30
CA LYS A 20 21.45 12.76 -6.17
C LYS A 20 20.30 11.90 -6.65
N THR A 21 20.13 10.73 -6.04
CA THR A 21 18.98 9.87 -6.28
C THR A 21 17.72 10.62 -5.86
N CYS A 22 16.76 10.70 -6.77
CA CYS A 22 15.48 11.34 -6.52
C CYS A 22 14.70 10.56 -5.47
N THR A 23 14.53 11.13 -4.28
CA THR A 23 13.78 10.44 -3.21
C THR A 23 12.27 10.52 -3.44
N TYR A 24 11.78 11.65 -3.94
CA TYR A 24 10.36 11.92 -4.13
C TYR A 24 10.09 12.58 -5.49
N ASP A 25 9.05 12.09 -6.15
CA ASP A 25 8.42 12.64 -7.36
C ASP A 25 6.91 12.47 -7.15
N PHE A 26 6.30 13.42 -6.43
CA PHE A 26 4.93 13.33 -5.92
C PHE A 26 3.90 13.64 -7.00
N ASN A 27 4.24 14.46 -8.00
CA ASN A 27 3.37 14.82 -9.12
C ASN A 27 3.67 14.01 -10.40
N GLN A 28 4.74 13.21 -10.41
CA GLN A 28 5.13 12.31 -11.50
C GLN A 28 5.62 13.01 -12.76
N ASP A 29 6.23 14.17 -12.60
CA ASP A 29 6.80 14.92 -13.72
C ASP A 29 8.26 14.54 -14.01
N THR A 30 8.80 13.54 -13.32
CA THR A 30 10.19 13.06 -13.40
C THR A 30 11.23 14.05 -12.87
N ILE A 31 10.79 15.10 -12.17
CA ILE A 31 11.63 16.09 -11.49
C ILE A 31 11.52 15.84 -9.99
N CYS A 32 12.62 16.04 -9.26
CA CYS A 32 12.62 15.77 -7.83
C CYS A 32 11.91 16.84 -7.03
N ASP A 33 11.04 16.37 -6.15
CA ASP A 33 10.31 17.18 -5.20
C ASP A 33 10.96 17.12 -3.81
N SER A 34 10.56 18.07 -2.97
CA SER A 34 10.90 18.07 -1.54
C SER A 34 9.69 18.50 -0.72
N TYR A 35 9.71 18.20 0.57
CA TYR A 35 8.69 18.67 1.48
C TYR A 35 9.27 19.02 2.84
N THR A 36 8.57 19.91 3.55
CA THR A 36 8.86 20.28 4.93
C THR A 36 7.59 20.17 5.76
N ILE A 37 7.74 19.73 7.01
CA ILE A 37 6.69 19.72 8.01
C ILE A 37 7.14 20.61 9.15
N THR A 38 6.37 21.65 9.45
CA THR A 38 6.70 22.63 10.50
C THR A 38 5.58 22.68 11.53
N PRO A 39 5.85 22.41 12.82
CA PRO A 39 4.87 22.56 13.89
C PRO A 39 4.36 24.01 13.95
N LEU A 40 3.06 24.18 14.18
CA LEU A 40 2.46 25.49 14.38
C LEU A 40 2.28 25.74 15.89
N GLU A 41 3.15 26.57 16.48
CA GLU A 41 3.22 26.79 17.94
C GLU A 41 1.89 27.22 18.58
N GLU A 42 1.02 27.90 17.83
CA GLU A 42 -0.29 28.38 18.31
C GLU A 42 -1.39 27.30 18.31
N HIS A 43 -1.12 26.12 17.77
CA HIS A 43 -2.11 25.06 17.55
C HIS A 43 -1.55 23.67 17.85
N ASP A 44 -1.88 23.14 19.03
CA ASP A 44 -1.47 21.80 19.46
C ASP A 44 -1.77 20.73 18.38
N GLY A 45 -0.79 19.88 18.08
CA GLY A 45 -0.85 18.81 17.06
C GLY A 45 -0.75 19.26 15.59
N LYS A 46 -1.00 20.54 15.27
CA LYS A 46 -1.06 21.01 13.87
C LYS A 46 0.31 21.32 13.29
N ASN A 47 0.46 20.91 12.04
CA ASN A 47 1.67 21.07 11.26
C ASN A 47 1.35 21.72 9.91
N LEU A 48 2.19 22.65 9.48
CA LEU A 48 2.22 23.13 8.11
C LEU A 48 3.02 22.14 7.27
N LEU A 49 2.34 21.43 6.38
CA LEU A 49 2.97 20.69 5.30
C LEU A 49 3.18 21.65 4.12
N LYS A 50 4.41 21.74 3.65
CA LYS A 50 4.76 22.41 2.39
C LYS A 50 5.46 21.42 1.48
N ILE A 51 4.97 21.27 0.25
CA ILE A 51 5.59 20.49 -0.82
C ILE A 51 6.12 21.49 -1.85
N SER A 52 7.42 21.43 -2.11
CA SER A 52 8.12 22.23 -3.12
C SER A 52 8.43 21.34 -4.31
N LEU A 53 7.75 21.59 -5.41
CA LEU A 53 7.92 20.88 -6.67
C LEU A 53 9.24 21.26 -7.34
N GLY A 54 9.82 20.35 -8.10
CA GLY A 54 11.08 20.59 -8.81
C GLY A 54 11.06 21.76 -9.81
N ASN A 55 9.87 22.19 -10.24
CA ASN A 55 9.67 23.36 -11.10
C ASN A 55 9.60 24.70 -10.33
N GLY A 56 9.77 24.69 -9.01
CA GLY A 56 9.73 25.86 -8.13
C GLY A 56 8.35 26.23 -7.58
N LYS A 57 7.29 25.49 -7.94
CA LYS A 57 5.96 25.69 -7.36
C LYS A 57 5.92 25.14 -5.93
N GLU A 58 5.28 25.89 -5.02
CA GLU A 58 5.01 25.43 -3.66
C GLU A 58 3.51 25.27 -3.43
N ILE A 59 3.13 24.16 -2.81
CA ILE A 59 1.77 23.88 -2.38
C ILE A 59 1.81 23.51 -0.91
N SER A 60 0.94 24.09 -0.10
CA SER A 60 0.93 23.86 1.33
C SER A 60 -0.47 23.67 1.90
N GLY A 61 -0.56 22.86 2.95
CA GLY A 61 -1.77 22.63 3.72
C GLY A 61 -1.43 22.42 5.19
N VAL A 62 -2.40 22.62 6.07
CA VAL A 62 -2.25 22.46 7.52
C VAL A 62 -3.03 21.23 7.96
N PHE A 63 -2.36 20.34 8.67
CA PHE A 63 -2.89 19.04 9.08
C PHE A 63 -2.54 18.76 10.53
N ASP A 64 -3.43 18.05 11.23
CA ASP A 64 -3.06 17.40 12.48
C ASP A 64 -2.24 16.16 12.10
N MET A 65 -0.94 16.21 12.35
CA MET A 65 -0.02 15.14 11.97
C MET A 65 0.81 14.68 13.17
N ILE A 66 0.82 15.46 14.27
CA ILE A 66 1.69 15.27 15.43
C ILE A 66 3.16 15.14 14.99
N SER A 67 3.65 13.91 14.80
CA SER A 67 5.00 13.54 14.38
C SER A 67 5.05 12.72 13.08
N ALA A 68 3.92 12.59 12.38
CA ALA A 68 3.81 11.85 11.14
C ALA A 68 4.55 12.57 9.99
N GLY A 69 5.13 11.78 9.10
CA GLY A 69 5.54 12.26 7.78
C GLY A 69 4.39 12.19 6.77
N ILE A 70 4.70 12.49 5.52
CA ILE A 70 3.89 12.08 4.37
C ILE A 70 4.55 10.89 3.67
N ALA A 71 3.78 10.10 2.94
CA ALA A 71 4.29 9.03 2.11
C ALA A 71 3.72 9.11 0.69
N PRO A 72 4.48 8.73 -0.35
CA PRO A 72 3.90 8.43 -1.65
C PRO A 72 2.82 7.36 -1.49
N GLY A 73 1.69 7.55 -2.19
CA GLY A 73 0.59 6.60 -2.15
C GLY A 73 0.81 5.35 -3.00
N TYR A 74 -0.22 4.51 -3.04
CA TYR A 74 -0.14 3.23 -3.72
C TYR A 74 -0.21 3.38 -5.24
N PHE A 75 -1.01 4.31 -5.72
CA PHE A 75 -1.04 4.65 -7.13
C PHE A 75 -0.13 5.81 -7.47
N PRO A 76 0.28 5.89 -8.75
CA PRO A 76 1.11 6.98 -9.22
C PRO A 76 0.43 8.35 -9.00
N GLY A 77 1.16 9.33 -8.47
CA GLY A 77 0.67 10.69 -8.20
C GLY A 77 -0.12 10.84 -6.90
N GLU A 78 -0.16 9.80 -6.07
CA GLU A 78 -0.81 9.85 -4.78
C GLU A 78 0.13 10.27 -3.65
N ILE A 79 -0.43 10.92 -2.65
CA ILE A 79 0.19 11.18 -1.37
C ILE A 79 -0.77 10.81 -0.24
N VAL A 80 -0.22 10.20 0.79
CA VAL A 80 -0.95 9.79 2.00
C VAL A 80 -0.46 10.62 3.18
N ILE A 81 -1.42 11.20 3.89
CA ILE A 81 -1.20 12.00 5.10
C ILE A 81 -1.85 11.26 6.27
N PRO A 82 -1.07 10.62 7.16
CA PRO A 82 -1.59 10.09 8.43
C PRO A 82 -2.01 11.24 9.35
N LEU A 83 -3.21 11.14 9.93
CA LEU A 83 -3.76 12.20 10.78
C LEU A 83 -3.50 11.98 12.28
N ASP A 84 -3.09 10.77 12.66
CA ASP A 84 -2.95 10.34 14.06
C ASP A 84 -1.87 9.25 14.21
N PHE A 85 -0.69 9.46 13.60
CA PHE A 85 0.34 8.40 13.44
C PHE A 85 0.84 7.78 14.75
N TYR A 86 0.83 8.54 15.86
CA TYR A 86 1.35 8.05 17.14
C TYR A 86 0.42 8.39 18.31
N SER A 87 -0.60 7.55 18.52
CA SER A 87 -1.31 7.48 19.79
C SER A 87 -1.15 6.07 20.35
N PRO A 88 -0.33 5.85 21.40
CA PRO A 88 -0.14 4.54 22.01
C PRO A 88 -1.42 4.00 22.67
N LYS A 89 -2.48 4.82 22.75
CA LYS A 89 -3.78 4.46 23.31
C LYS A 89 -4.85 4.17 22.26
N ALA A 90 -4.56 4.39 20.98
CA ALA A 90 -5.52 4.18 19.89
C ALA A 90 -4.95 3.23 18.83
N ILE A 91 -5.67 2.14 18.62
CA ILE A 91 -5.44 1.21 17.50
C ILE A 91 -5.97 1.77 16.18
N GLU A 92 -6.88 2.74 16.23
CA GLU A 92 -7.45 3.38 15.05
C GLU A 92 -6.39 4.23 14.31
N GLN A 93 -6.15 3.89 13.05
CA GLN A 93 -5.39 4.66 12.09
C GLN A 93 -6.33 5.53 11.27
N ARG A 94 -5.97 6.80 11.07
CA ARG A 94 -6.69 7.73 10.18
C ARG A 94 -5.77 8.31 9.13
N THR A 95 -6.26 8.45 7.91
CA THR A 95 -5.48 8.97 6.78
C THR A 95 -6.33 9.80 5.83
N TYR A 96 -5.70 10.80 5.22
CA TYR A 96 -6.14 11.38 3.96
C TYR A 96 -5.29 10.84 2.82
N THR A 97 -5.93 10.49 1.71
CA THR A 97 -5.25 10.20 0.44
C THR A 97 -5.61 11.27 -0.57
N PHE A 98 -4.60 11.91 -1.13
CA PHE A 98 -4.75 12.85 -2.23
C PHE A 98 -4.14 12.28 -3.51
N ARG A 99 -4.62 12.75 -4.66
CA ARG A 99 -4.10 12.40 -5.98
C ARG A 99 -3.86 13.66 -6.81
N TRP A 100 -2.71 13.72 -7.47
CA TRP A 100 -2.32 14.83 -8.33
C TRP A 100 -3.30 15.00 -9.49
N HIS A 101 -3.67 16.25 -9.78
CA HIS A 101 -4.57 16.61 -10.86
C HIS A 101 -3.95 17.66 -11.78
N ASN A 102 -3.48 17.22 -12.96
CA ASN A 102 -2.72 18.04 -13.90
C ASN A 102 -3.40 19.38 -14.27
N GLN A 103 -4.72 19.41 -14.45
CA GLN A 103 -5.41 20.65 -14.87
C GLN A 103 -5.54 21.67 -13.74
N LEU A 104 -5.61 21.21 -12.49
CA LEU A 104 -5.67 22.08 -11.32
C LEU A 104 -4.27 22.37 -10.79
N ASP A 105 -3.27 21.65 -11.28
CA ASP A 105 -1.87 21.72 -10.87
C ASP A 105 -1.76 21.59 -9.34
N ASN A 106 -2.51 20.65 -8.77
CA ASN A 106 -2.67 20.48 -7.33
C ASN A 106 -3.11 19.05 -6.99
N TRP A 107 -2.98 18.67 -5.72
CA TRP A 107 -3.50 17.41 -5.21
C TRP A 107 -4.93 17.55 -4.72
N ILE A 108 -5.80 16.66 -5.18
CA ILE A 108 -7.22 16.61 -4.79
C ILE A 108 -7.37 15.51 -3.74
N LEU A 109 -8.10 15.79 -2.65
CA LEU A 109 -8.50 14.77 -1.68
C LEU A 109 -9.43 13.79 -2.37
N ILE A 110 -9.01 12.53 -2.48
CA ILE A 110 -9.82 11.48 -3.11
C ILE A 110 -10.49 10.58 -2.08
N LYS A 111 -9.92 10.49 -0.88
CA LYS A 111 -10.36 9.54 0.14
C LYS A 111 -9.95 9.97 1.55
N GLU A 112 -10.87 9.83 2.49
CA GLU A 112 -10.60 9.75 3.93
C GLU A 112 -10.85 8.31 4.39
N SER A 113 -9.92 7.76 5.16
CA SER A 113 -10.00 6.38 5.65
C SER A 113 -9.65 6.30 7.12
N SER A 114 -10.39 5.48 7.87
CA SER A 114 -9.97 4.97 9.17
C SER A 114 -10.13 3.45 9.29
N TRP A 115 -9.32 2.82 10.14
CA TRP A 115 -9.42 1.40 10.49
C TRP A 115 -8.66 1.11 11.77
N ASP A 116 -9.03 0.02 12.44
CA ASP A 116 -8.31 -0.50 13.59
C ASP A 116 -7.15 -1.37 13.12
N GLU A 117 -5.96 -1.04 13.60
CA GLU A 117 -4.72 -1.69 13.25
C GLU A 117 -4.13 -2.42 14.46
N PRO A 118 -4.26 -3.75 14.54
CA PRO A 118 -3.94 -4.49 15.76
C PRO A 118 -2.50 -4.33 16.24
N TYR A 119 -1.53 -4.17 15.33
CA TYR A 119 -0.14 -3.99 15.73
C TYR A 119 0.15 -2.68 16.45
N ARG A 120 -0.80 -1.73 16.45
CA ARG A 120 -0.70 -0.47 17.20
C ARG A 120 -1.09 -0.59 18.67
N ASP A 121 -1.72 -1.70 19.07
CA ASP A 121 -2.09 -1.94 20.47
C ASP A 121 -0.83 -1.96 21.34
N GLU A 122 -0.79 -1.16 22.42
CA GLU A 122 0.35 -1.06 23.33
C GLU A 122 0.77 -2.41 23.91
N THR A 123 -0.16 -3.35 24.08
CA THR A 123 0.10 -4.69 24.57
C THR A 123 1.04 -5.44 23.63
N TYR A 124 0.86 -5.27 22.33
CA TYR A 124 1.66 -5.96 21.33
C TYR A 124 2.90 -5.13 20.95
N ALA A 125 2.73 -3.82 20.75
CA ALA A 125 3.79 -2.92 20.32
C ALA A 125 4.85 -2.64 21.39
N LEU A 126 4.43 -2.37 22.64
CA LEU A 126 5.34 -1.97 23.72
C LEU A 126 5.69 -3.12 24.66
N LYS A 127 4.71 -3.97 25.02
CA LYS A 127 4.92 -5.09 25.95
C LYS A 127 5.44 -6.35 25.26
N GLN A 128 5.68 -6.29 23.94
CA GLN A 128 6.23 -7.38 23.11
C GLN A 128 5.46 -8.71 23.23
N VAL A 129 4.16 -8.63 23.54
CA VAL A 129 3.28 -9.80 23.53
C VAL A 129 2.98 -10.13 22.07
N PRO A 130 3.10 -11.39 21.63
CA PRO A 130 2.71 -11.77 20.27
C PRO A 130 1.21 -11.50 20.05
N ILE A 131 0.86 -10.89 18.92
CA ILE A 131 -0.54 -10.69 18.53
C ILE A 131 -1.19 -12.07 18.36
N PRO A 132 -2.34 -12.35 19.02
CA PRO A 132 -3.11 -13.56 18.79
C PRO A 132 -3.42 -13.73 17.30
N LYS A 133 -3.38 -14.97 16.80
CA LYS A 133 -3.46 -15.24 15.36
C LYS A 133 -4.74 -14.66 14.74
N GLU A 134 -5.82 -14.70 15.51
CA GLU A 134 -7.17 -14.26 15.16
C GLU A 134 -7.31 -12.72 15.18
N LYS A 135 -6.35 -12.02 15.79
CA LYS A 135 -6.31 -10.57 15.91
C LYS A 135 -5.27 -9.93 14.99
N LYS A 136 -4.67 -10.67 14.05
CA LYS A 136 -3.63 -10.12 13.16
C LYS A 136 -4.19 -9.23 12.04
N PHE A 137 -5.50 -9.28 11.80
CA PHE A 137 -6.14 -8.60 10.68
C PHE A 137 -6.63 -7.21 11.07
N PRO A 138 -6.43 -6.18 10.23
CA PRO A 138 -7.09 -4.90 10.42
C PRO A 138 -8.61 -5.03 10.38
N THR A 139 -9.31 -4.22 11.16
CA THR A 139 -10.78 -4.28 11.31
C THR A 139 -11.40 -2.89 11.35
N ASN A 140 -12.74 -2.81 11.46
CA ASN A 140 -13.46 -1.55 11.68
C ASN A 140 -13.16 -0.44 10.65
N PHE A 141 -13.06 -0.84 9.38
CA PHE A 141 -12.80 0.07 8.28
C PHE A 141 -13.96 1.05 8.06
N HIS A 142 -13.62 2.33 7.98
CA HIS A 142 -14.48 3.41 7.50
C HIS A 142 -13.77 4.10 6.35
N VAL A 143 -14.24 3.88 5.13
CA VAL A 143 -13.61 4.43 3.92
C VAL A 143 -14.62 5.30 3.18
N GLN A 144 -14.25 6.56 2.96
CA GLN A 144 -15.10 7.54 2.30
C GLN A 144 -14.37 8.16 1.11
N ARG A 145 -14.82 7.84 -0.11
CA ARG A 145 -14.37 8.57 -1.31
C ARG A 145 -14.99 9.97 -1.34
N ILE A 146 -14.18 10.97 -1.62
CA ILE A 146 -14.56 12.37 -1.51
C ILE A 146 -14.96 12.92 -2.87
N GLN A 147 -16.04 13.70 -2.89
CA GLN A 147 -16.45 14.42 -4.08
C GLN A 147 -15.39 15.48 -4.40
N CYS A 148 -14.97 15.54 -5.66
CA CYS A 148 -14.07 16.56 -6.15
C CYS A 148 -14.62 17.97 -5.86
N CYS A 149 -13.81 19.00 -5.62
CA CYS A 149 -12.36 19.05 -5.81
C CYS A 149 -11.66 19.74 -4.63
N VAL A 150 -11.76 19.14 -3.45
CA VAL A 150 -11.09 19.64 -2.24
C VAL A 150 -9.58 19.53 -2.45
N LEU A 151 -8.89 20.67 -2.50
CA LEU A 151 -7.45 20.71 -2.77
C LEU A 151 -6.66 20.56 -1.47
N LEU A 152 -5.43 20.03 -1.57
CA LEU A 152 -4.47 20.06 -0.46
C LEU A 152 -4.28 21.49 0.07
N SER A 153 -4.24 22.46 -0.85
CA SER A 153 -4.12 23.88 -0.51
C SER A 153 -5.31 24.48 0.24
N ASP A 154 -6.46 23.82 0.25
CA ASP A 154 -7.66 24.29 0.95
C ASP A 154 -7.62 23.96 2.45
N PHE A 155 -6.73 23.07 2.87
CA PHE A 155 -6.48 22.76 4.28
C PHE A 155 -5.69 23.91 4.91
N LYS A 156 -6.41 24.81 5.60
CA LYS A 156 -5.82 25.88 6.41
C LYS A 156 -5.93 25.49 7.90
N GLU A 157 -6.01 26.46 8.79
CA GLU A 157 -6.21 26.20 10.23
C GLU A 157 -7.37 25.24 10.53
N LYS A 158 -8.42 25.25 9.71
CA LYS A 158 -9.51 24.28 9.76
C LYS A 158 -9.56 23.49 8.47
N ALA A 159 -9.83 22.20 8.57
CA ALA A 159 -10.11 21.38 7.40
C ALA A 159 -11.34 21.93 6.66
N PRO A 160 -11.32 21.97 5.31
CA PRO A 160 -12.48 22.37 4.54
C PRO A 160 -13.63 21.38 4.76
N THR A 161 -14.87 21.85 4.60
CA THR A 161 -16.02 20.94 4.54
C THR A 161 -16.06 20.27 3.18
N TYR A 162 -16.31 18.96 3.17
CA TYR A 162 -16.41 18.18 1.94
C TYR A 162 -17.47 17.09 2.05
N GLN A 163 -17.89 16.57 0.90
CA GLN A 163 -18.97 15.60 0.80
C GLN A 163 -18.47 14.25 0.31
N ALA A 164 -19.10 13.18 0.79
CA ALA A 164 -18.90 11.84 0.25
C ALA A 164 -19.45 11.75 -1.17
N GLN A 165 -18.77 11.00 -2.02
CA GLN A 165 -19.35 10.54 -3.28
C GLN A 165 -20.57 9.65 -3.03
N GLY A 166 -21.54 9.66 -3.94
CA GLY A 166 -22.64 8.70 -3.94
C GLY A 166 -22.16 7.29 -4.26
N LYS A 167 -22.90 6.26 -3.82
CA LYS A 167 -22.48 4.84 -3.95
C LYS A 167 -22.02 4.43 -5.36
N GLN A 168 -22.69 4.91 -6.40
CA GLN A 168 -22.32 4.59 -7.79
C GLN A 168 -20.98 5.22 -8.19
N GLN A 169 -20.71 6.46 -7.76
CA GLN A 169 -19.45 7.16 -8.02
C GLN A 169 -18.31 6.50 -7.26
N GLN A 170 -18.55 6.09 -6.00
CA GLN A 170 -17.56 5.32 -5.24
C GLN A 170 -17.22 4.00 -5.94
N ALA A 171 -18.23 3.24 -6.38
CA ALA A 171 -18.01 1.99 -7.10
C ALA A 171 -17.23 2.21 -8.41
N ALA A 172 -17.52 3.28 -9.15
CA ALA A 172 -16.77 3.65 -10.36
C ALA A 172 -15.30 3.99 -10.05
N ALA A 173 -15.04 4.76 -8.99
CA ALA A 173 -13.68 5.10 -8.56
C ALA A 173 -12.87 3.85 -8.16
N ILE A 174 -13.50 2.90 -7.46
CA ILE A 174 -12.85 1.62 -7.12
C ILE A 174 -12.59 0.79 -8.39
N ASP A 175 -13.52 0.77 -9.35
CA ASP A 175 -13.33 0.09 -10.63
C ASP A 175 -12.18 0.69 -11.46
N GLU A 176 -11.97 2.00 -11.40
CA GLU A 176 -10.81 2.67 -11.99
C GLU A 176 -9.49 2.21 -11.35
N ASP A 177 -9.43 2.15 -10.02
CA ASP A 177 -8.25 1.64 -9.30
C ASP A 177 -7.98 0.16 -9.63
N ILE A 178 -9.03 -0.66 -9.79
CA ILE A 178 -8.90 -2.06 -10.26
C ILE A 178 -8.38 -2.12 -11.71
N ALA A 179 -8.76 -1.19 -12.57
CA ALA A 179 -8.24 -1.11 -13.93
C ALA A 179 -6.73 -0.78 -13.94
N LEU A 180 -6.26 0.07 -13.01
CA LEU A 180 -4.84 0.33 -12.81
C LEU A 180 -4.08 -0.93 -12.37
N LEU A 181 -4.63 -1.71 -11.42
CA LEU A 181 -4.07 -3.01 -11.04
C LEU A 181 -3.97 -3.95 -12.24
N LYS A 182 -5.05 -4.08 -13.03
CA LYS A 182 -5.08 -4.93 -14.22
C LYS A 182 -3.99 -4.54 -15.21
N LYS A 183 -3.84 -3.23 -15.48
CA LYS A 183 -2.80 -2.72 -16.38
C LYS A 183 -1.40 -3.05 -15.86
N ALA A 184 -1.15 -2.86 -14.57
CA ALA A 184 0.15 -3.16 -13.98
C ALA A 184 0.48 -4.66 -14.01
N LEU A 185 -0.49 -5.52 -13.69
CA LEU A 185 -0.31 -6.98 -13.70
C LEU A 185 -0.14 -7.56 -15.11
N THR A 186 -0.79 -6.97 -16.13
CA THR A 186 -0.72 -7.45 -17.52
C THR A 186 0.51 -6.98 -18.29
N LEU A 187 1.02 -5.79 -18.00
CA LEU A 187 2.19 -5.21 -18.69
C LEU A 187 3.54 -5.65 -18.10
N GLU A 188 3.58 -6.76 -17.36
CA GLU A 188 4.77 -7.23 -16.61
C GLU A 188 5.33 -6.21 -15.60
N LYS A 189 4.61 -5.12 -15.32
CA LYS A 189 4.92 -4.15 -14.27
C LYS A 189 4.40 -4.59 -12.90
N LYS A 190 4.18 -5.89 -12.70
CA LYS A 190 3.69 -6.43 -11.43
C LYS A 190 4.63 -6.08 -10.27
N ASP A 191 5.94 -6.05 -10.52
CA ASP A 191 6.91 -5.77 -9.48
C ASP A 191 6.77 -4.31 -8.96
N SER A 192 6.33 -3.35 -9.79
CA SER A 192 6.12 -1.96 -9.33
C SER A 192 4.90 -1.80 -8.41
N LEU A 193 4.02 -2.80 -8.33
CA LEU A 193 2.92 -2.82 -7.36
C LEU A 193 3.38 -3.18 -5.95
N PHE A 194 4.53 -3.85 -5.83
CA PHE A 194 4.98 -4.48 -4.58
C PHE A 194 6.36 -4.02 -4.13
N TYR A 195 7.12 -3.37 -5.01
CA TYR A 195 8.49 -2.95 -4.77
C TYR A 195 8.75 -1.52 -5.30
N LYS A 196 9.58 -0.75 -4.58
CA LYS A 196 9.99 0.61 -4.96
C LYS A 196 10.95 0.59 -6.18
N THR A 197 11.80 -0.42 -6.24
CA THR A 197 12.72 -0.73 -7.35
C THR A 197 12.55 -2.18 -7.80
N ALA A 198 13.19 -2.56 -8.91
CA ALA A 198 13.14 -3.95 -9.40
C ALA A 198 13.83 -4.99 -8.48
N SER A 199 14.56 -4.56 -7.43
CA SER A 199 15.31 -5.45 -6.54
C SER A 199 14.43 -6.14 -5.50
N LYS A 200 14.34 -7.47 -5.50
CA LYS A 200 13.43 -8.20 -4.59
C LYS A 200 14.04 -8.59 -3.24
N THR A 201 15.34 -8.38 -3.06
CA THR A 201 16.10 -8.94 -1.93
C THR A 201 16.15 -8.05 -0.70
N ASP A 202 15.67 -6.82 -0.80
CA ASP A 202 15.69 -5.84 0.28
C ASP A 202 14.28 -5.61 0.83
N GLU A 203 14.08 -5.84 2.13
CA GLU A 203 12.79 -5.61 2.77
C GLU A 203 12.39 -4.13 2.75
N ASP A 204 13.37 -3.22 2.82
CA ASP A 204 13.15 -1.78 2.73
C ASP A 204 12.69 -1.34 1.33
N ASN A 205 12.87 -2.22 0.33
CA ASN A 205 12.38 -2.00 -1.02
C ASN A 205 10.92 -2.41 -1.21
N ARG A 206 10.27 -3.09 -0.25
CA ARG A 206 8.85 -3.42 -0.35
C ARG A 206 8.00 -2.14 -0.32
N LYS A 207 6.99 -2.10 -1.18
CA LYS A 207 5.99 -1.03 -1.20
C LYS A 207 4.87 -1.38 -0.22
N PRO A 208 4.52 -0.50 0.73
CA PRO A 208 3.39 -0.75 1.61
C PRO A 208 2.10 -0.76 0.79
N ILE A 209 1.26 -1.77 1.03
CA ILE A 209 -0.07 -1.89 0.44
C ILE A 209 -1.08 -1.27 1.43
N PRO A 210 -1.89 -0.28 1.02
CA PRO A 210 -2.82 0.36 1.95
C PRO A 210 -3.92 -0.62 2.40
N PRO A 211 -4.15 -0.81 3.71
CA PRO A 211 -5.22 -1.67 4.21
C PRO A 211 -6.61 -1.25 3.73
N ASP A 212 -6.87 0.05 3.69
CA ASP A 212 -8.12 0.64 3.23
C ASP A 212 -8.38 0.37 1.74
N PHE A 213 -7.34 0.38 0.91
CA PHE A 213 -7.45 -0.04 -0.49
C PHE A 213 -7.84 -1.52 -0.61
N VAL A 214 -7.19 -2.41 0.16
CA VAL A 214 -7.53 -3.85 0.16
C VAL A 214 -8.96 -4.09 0.64
N TYR A 215 -9.41 -3.32 1.63
CA TYR A 215 -10.81 -3.32 2.05
C TYR A 215 -11.74 -2.92 0.90
N GLU A 216 -11.47 -1.82 0.18
CA GLU A 216 -12.28 -1.41 -0.97
C GLU A 216 -12.35 -2.49 -2.05
N LEU A 217 -11.22 -3.15 -2.37
CA LEU A 217 -11.20 -4.28 -3.31
C LEU A 217 -12.13 -5.41 -2.87
N SER A 218 -12.18 -5.70 -1.57
CA SER A 218 -13.06 -6.73 -1.01
C SER A 218 -14.55 -6.40 -1.15
N THR A 219 -14.91 -5.12 -1.15
CA THR A 219 -16.29 -4.67 -1.36
C THR A 219 -16.70 -4.70 -2.84
N ALA A 220 -15.73 -4.60 -3.76
CA ALA A 220 -15.94 -4.55 -5.21
C ALA A 220 -15.87 -5.91 -5.92
N LEU A 221 -15.80 -7.02 -5.17
CA LEU A 221 -15.72 -8.37 -5.72
C LEU A 221 -16.88 -8.70 -6.66
N LYS A 222 -16.59 -9.13 -7.89
CA LYS A 222 -17.57 -9.57 -8.91
C LYS A 222 -16.95 -10.62 -9.82
N THR A 223 -17.78 -11.38 -10.53
CA THR A 223 -17.30 -12.45 -11.41
C THR A 223 -16.26 -11.96 -12.43
N GLN A 224 -16.36 -10.71 -12.88
CA GLN A 224 -15.47 -10.11 -13.86
C GLN A 224 -14.08 -9.76 -13.32
N ASN A 225 -13.91 -9.61 -12.00
CA ASN A 225 -12.63 -9.21 -11.39
C ASN A 225 -12.06 -10.22 -10.40
N VAL A 226 -12.80 -11.26 -10.00
CA VAL A 226 -12.35 -12.21 -8.98
C VAL A 226 -11.03 -12.91 -9.33
N GLU A 227 -10.81 -13.22 -10.61
CA GLU A 227 -9.54 -13.80 -11.05
C GLU A 227 -8.38 -12.83 -10.87
N LEU A 228 -8.56 -11.58 -11.31
CA LEU A 228 -7.58 -10.52 -11.17
C LEU A 228 -7.24 -10.29 -9.69
N LEU A 229 -8.25 -10.20 -8.82
CA LEU A 229 -8.06 -9.92 -7.40
C LEU A 229 -7.46 -11.10 -6.64
N ASN A 230 -7.78 -12.34 -7.03
CA ASN A 230 -7.08 -13.52 -6.50
C ASN A 230 -5.60 -13.54 -6.92
N ASN A 231 -5.30 -13.18 -8.16
CA ASN A 231 -3.92 -13.10 -8.65
C ASN A 231 -3.16 -11.96 -7.95
N TYR A 232 -3.83 -10.83 -7.72
CA TYR A 232 -3.28 -9.73 -6.95
C TYR A 232 -2.92 -10.18 -5.53
N ALA A 233 -3.85 -10.83 -4.81
CA ALA A 233 -3.59 -11.38 -3.48
C ALA A 233 -2.42 -12.39 -3.48
N PHE A 234 -2.39 -13.31 -4.44
CA PHE A 234 -1.25 -14.22 -4.60
C PHE A 234 0.09 -13.47 -4.69
N TYR A 235 0.19 -12.42 -5.50
CA TYR A 235 1.42 -11.64 -5.59
C TYR A 235 1.70 -10.77 -4.34
N MET A 236 0.67 -10.34 -3.62
CA MET A 236 0.85 -9.71 -2.30
C MET A 236 1.54 -10.66 -1.33
N GLN A 237 1.09 -11.93 -1.27
CA GLN A 237 1.70 -13.00 -0.49
C GLN A 237 3.17 -13.22 -0.86
N GLU A 238 3.46 -13.39 -2.15
CA GLU A 238 4.84 -13.56 -2.65
C GLU A 238 5.75 -12.37 -2.30
N ALA A 239 5.18 -11.17 -2.15
CA ALA A 239 5.88 -9.97 -1.72
C ALA A 239 5.96 -9.80 -0.19
N GLY A 240 5.48 -10.76 0.60
CA GLY A 240 5.49 -10.74 2.06
C GLY A 240 4.33 -9.97 2.72
N ASN A 241 3.32 -9.55 1.95
CA ASN A 241 2.12 -8.88 2.47
C ASN A 241 1.03 -9.88 2.87
N THR A 242 1.42 -10.91 3.63
CA THR A 242 0.59 -12.09 3.93
C THR A 242 -0.71 -11.73 4.66
N VAL A 243 -0.70 -10.81 5.62
CA VAL A 243 -1.89 -10.42 6.40
C VAL A 243 -2.98 -9.86 5.50
N LEU A 244 -2.67 -8.80 4.74
CA LEU A 244 -3.65 -8.16 3.85
C LEU A 244 -4.05 -9.07 2.69
N SER A 245 -3.13 -9.90 2.19
CA SER A 245 -3.44 -10.89 1.16
C SER A 245 -4.48 -11.90 1.67
N THR A 246 -4.24 -12.45 2.86
CA THR A 246 -5.12 -13.42 3.49
C THR A 246 -6.48 -12.79 3.77
N MET A 247 -6.53 -11.53 4.23
CA MET A 247 -7.77 -10.76 4.40
C MET A 247 -8.58 -10.66 3.10
N LEU A 248 -7.93 -10.36 1.97
CA LEU A 248 -8.60 -10.30 0.67
C LEU A 248 -9.08 -11.67 0.20
N LEU A 249 -8.27 -12.71 0.38
CA LEU A 249 -8.61 -14.09 0.02
C LEU A 249 -9.78 -14.64 0.83
N GLU A 250 -9.89 -14.31 2.12
CA GLU A 250 -11.07 -14.63 2.94
C GLU A 250 -12.34 -14.05 2.33
N LYS A 251 -12.31 -12.78 1.90
CA LYS A 251 -13.45 -12.12 1.27
C LYS A 251 -13.78 -12.70 -0.11
N ILE A 252 -12.76 -13.07 -0.88
CA ILE A 252 -12.96 -13.78 -2.14
C ILE A 252 -13.62 -15.14 -1.90
N HIS A 253 -13.12 -15.93 -0.96
CA HIS A 253 -13.67 -17.25 -0.65
C HIS A 253 -15.10 -17.17 -0.10
N GLN A 254 -15.39 -16.21 0.78
CA GLN A 254 -16.75 -15.95 1.28
C GLN A 254 -17.76 -15.68 0.16
N LYS A 255 -17.34 -14.99 -0.92
CA LYS A 255 -18.23 -14.65 -2.04
C LYS A 255 -18.22 -15.68 -3.17
N PHE A 256 -17.11 -16.39 -3.36
CA PHE A 256 -16.89 -17.35 -4.43
C PHE A 256 -16.29 -18.65 -3.86
N PRO A 257 -17.04 -19.40 -3.04
CA PRO A 257 -16.52 -20.56 -2.29
C PRO A 257 -16.00 -21.67 -3.21
N ASP A 258 -16.59 -21.84 -4.39
CA ASP A 258 -16.21 -22.87 -5.37
C ASP A 258 -14.88 -22.59 -6.09
N ARG A 259 -14.24 -21.44 -5.81
CA ARG A 259 -12.98 -21.06 -6.46
C ARG A 259 -11.81 -21.82 -5.83
N ILE A 260 -11.51 -22.98 -6.42
CA ILE A 260 -10.42 -23.90 -6.01
C ILE A 260 -9.08 -23.17 -5.81
N VAL A 261 -8.70 -22.27 -6.73
CA VAL A 261 -7.42 -21.53 -6.65
C VAL A 261 -7.36 -20.60 -5.43
N THR A 262 -8.50 -20.07 -4.97
CA THR A 262 -8.55 -19.25 -3.75
C THR A 262 -8.28 -20.10 -2.51
N LYS A 263 -8.80 -21.33 -2.44
CA LYS A 263 -8.60 -22.22 -1.29
C LYS A 263 -7.13 -22.52 -1.03
N ILE A 264 -6.34 -22.84 -2.07
CA ILE A 264 -4.89 -23.06 -1.89
C ILE A 264 -4.14 -21.78 -1.50
N ASN A 265 -4.47 -20.63 -2.10
CA ASN A 265 -3.82 -19.36 -1.74
C ASN A 265 -4.18 -18.95 -0.30
N LEU A 266 -5.41 -19.22 0.14
CA LEU A 266 -5.87 -18.96 1.51
C LEU A 266 -5.17 -19.92 2.49
N ALA A 267 -5.01 -21.19 2.13
CA ALA A 267 -4.25 -22.17 2.91
C ALA A 267 -2.76 -21.79 3.04
N ASP A 268 -2.12 -21.33 1.97
CA ASP A 268 -0.75 -20.82 1.98
C ASP A 268 -0.66 -19.59 2.92
N GLY A 269 -1.62 -18.66 2.86
CA GLY A 269 -1.70 -17.49 3.73
C GLY A 269 -1.83 -17.82 5.21
N TYR A 270 -2.82 -18.66 5.58
CA TYR A 270 -2.96 -19.12 6.96
C TYR A 270 -1.73 -19.88 7.44
N TRP A 271 -1.09 -20.66 6.56
CA TRP A 271 0.14 -21.36 6.93
C TRP A 271 1.24 -20.35 7.29
N GLU A 272 1.46 -19.30 6.50
CA GLU A 272 2.45 -18.27 6.78
C GLU A 272 2.14 -17.45 8.04
N LEU A 273 0.86 -17.24 8.37
CA LEU A 273 0.42 -16.58 9.60
C LEU A 273 0.47 -17.47 10.85
N ASP A 274 1.00 -18.69 10.71
CA ASP A 274 1.05 -19.73 11.74
C ASP A 274 -0.33 -20.27 12.16
N MET A 275 -1.38 -20.03 11.38
CA MET A 275 -2.73 -20.57 11.59
C MET A 275 -2.86 -21.97 10.99
N LYS A 276 -2.06 -22.92 11.50
CA LYS A 276 -1.88 -24.24 10.89
C LYS A 276 -3.17 -25.07 10.81
N ASP A 277 -4.03 -25.02 11.82
CA ASP A 277 -5.30 -25.76 11.83
C ASP A 277 -6.25 -25.24 10.75
N THR A 278 -6.36 -23.92 10.61
CA THR A 278 -7.15 -23.28 9.54
C THR A 278 -6.54 -23.56 8.16
N ALA A 279 -5.21 -23.47 8.04
CA ALA A 279 -4.51 -23.79 6.79
C ALA A 279 -4.75 -25.24 6.36
N CYS A 280 -4.65 -26.17 7.32
CA CYS A 280 -4.90 -27.60 7.14
C CYS A 280 -6.25 -27.87 6.51
N HIS A 281 -7.30 -27.29 7.10
CA HIS A 281 -8.67 -27.42 6.60
C HIS A 281 -8.77 -26.99 5.13
N PHE A 282 -8.23 -25.83 4.76
CA PHE A 282 -8.25 -25.36 3.38
C PHE A 282 -7.38 -26.18 2.42
N TYR A 283 -6.27 -26.77 2.87
CA TYR A 283 -5.51 -27.72 2.03
C TYR A 283 -6.31 -28.99 1.74
N HIS A 284 -7.06 -29.52 2.72
CA HIS A 284 -7.93 -30.67 2.49
C HIS A 284 -9.02 -30.36 1.47
N GLU A 285 -9.74 -29.25 1.63
CA GLU A 285 -10.78 -28.86 0.67
C GLU A 285 -10.20 -28.66 -0.74
N TYR A 286 -9.02 -28.03 -0.85
CA TYR A 286 -8.36 -27.87 -2.14
C TYR A 286 -7.99 -29.22 -2.78
N ILE A 287 -7.46 -30.16 -2.00
CA ILE A 287 -7.08 -31.50 -2.50
C ILE A 287 -8.33 -32.23 -2.99
N GLU A 288 -9.40 -32.24 -2.20
CA GLU A 288 -10.67 -32.85 -2.55
C GLU A 288 -11.26 -32.26 -3.83
N ASP A 289 -11.29 -30.93 -3.96
CA ASP A 289 -11.77 -30.25 -5.18
C ASP A 289 -10.94 -30.62 -6.41
N MET A 290 -9.61 -30.71 -6.26
CA MET A 290 -8.71 -31.08 -7.36
C MET A 290 -8.90 -32.54 -7.77
N GLU A 291 -9.15 -33.44 -6.83
CA GLU A 291 -9.46 -34.85 -7.11
C GLU A 291 -10.82 -35.01 -7.79
N ASN A 292 -11.86 -34.37 -7.25
CA ASN A 292 -13.22 -34.40 -7.79
C ASN A 292 -13.31 -33.80 -9.21
N THR A 293 -12.41 -32.89 -9.55
CA THR A 293 -12.35 -32.28 -10.90
C THR A 293 -11.37 -32.98 -11.84
N GLY A 294 -10.78 -34.12 -11.43
CA GLY A 294 -9.87 -34.92 -12.25
C GLY A 294 -8.51 -34.26 -12.50
N ARG A 295 -8.03 -33.45 -11.55
CA ARG A 295 -6.79 -32.65 -11.63
C ARG A 295 -5.77 -33.04 -10.55
N SER A 296 -5.85 -34.26 -10.02
CA SER A 296 -5.01 -34.75 -8.92
C SER A 296 -3.50 -34.62 -9.20
N GLU A 297 -3.10 -34.65 -10.48
CA GLU A 297 -1.72 -34.48 -10.94
C GLU A 297 -1.18 -33.05 -10.77
N LYS A 298 -2.06 -32.06 -10.66
CA LYS A 298 -1.71 -30.65 -10.48
C LYS A 298 -1.61 -30.23 -9.02
N ILE A 299 -1.91 -31.12 -8.08
CA ILE A 299 -1.83 -30.83 -6.64
C ILE A 299 -0.35 -30.63 -6.24
N PRO A 300 0.05 -29.43 -5.76
CA PRO A 300 1.42 -29.19 -5.36
C PRO A 300 1.85 -30.08 -4.19
N LEU A 301 3.10 -30.53 -4.20
CA LEU A 301 3.64 -31.36 -3.11
C LEU A 301 3.52 -30.67 -1.74
N ARG A 302 3.63 -29.33 -1.70
CA ARG A 302 3.44 -28.57 -0.45
C ARG A 302 2.04 -28.74 0.12
N ALA A 303 1.00 -28.78 -0.71
CA ALA A 303 -0.38 -28.96 -0.25
C ALA A 303 -0.55 -30.35 0.36
N LYS A 304 -0.06 -31.41 -0.32
CA LYS A 304 -0.09 -32.79 0.21
C LYS A 304 0.63 -32.92 1.55
N ARG A 305 1.80 -32.30 1.69
CA ARG A 305 2.59 -32.35 2.94
C ARG A 305 1.92 -31.57 4.08
N ARG A 306 1.32 -30.42 3.77
CA ARG A 306 0.71 -29.53 4.77
C ARG A 306 -0.71 -29.94 5.16
N ALA A 307 -1.36 -30.78 4.37
CA ALA A 307 -2.61 -31.46 4.71
C ALA A 307 -2.41 -32.63 5.70
N ASP A 308 -1.18 -33.16 5.87
CA ASP A 308 -0.90 -34.12 6.93
C ASP A 308 -0.60 -33.37 8.24
N CYS A 309 -1.68 -32.95 8.92
CA CYS A 309 -1.65 -32.02 10.03
C CYS A 309 -1.27 -32.70 11.35
N LYS A 310 -0.17 -33.46 11.32
CA LYS A 310 0.44 -33.97 12.54
C LYS A 310 0.98 -32.78 13.33
N THR A 311 0.18 -32.36 14.30
CA THR A 311 0.55 -31.48 15.40
C THR A 311 1.90 -31.93 15.95
N LYS A 312 2.95 -31.15 15.71
CA LYS A 312 4.15 -31.20 16.53
C LYS A 312 4.02 -30.17 17.63
#